data_AF-A0A9P8DMA2-F1
#
_entry.id   AF-A0A9P8DMA2-F1
#
_cell.length_a   1.000
_cell.length_b   1.000
_cell.length_c   1.000
_cell.angle_alpha   90.00
_cell.angle_beta   90.00
_cell.angle_gamma   90.00
#
_symmetry.space_group_name_H-M   'P 1'
#
loop_
_entity.id
_entity.type
_entity.pdbx_description
1 polymer ?
#
loop_
_entity_poly.entity_id
_entity_poly.type
_entity_poly.pdbx_seq_one_letter_code
_entity_poly.pdbx_strand_id
1 'polypeptide(L)'
;MDYHSIHGYDRASFYAPGTHRLPTVSASQALDELDNDASTHVSTGIEDLDRSLISNITADSQDTTKGGVQRGQVTEIWGPPGAGKTALGAKLTLAS
;
A
#
# COMPACT_ATOMS: atom_id res chain seq x y z
N MET A 1 -46.50 -5.35 -27.16
CA MET A 1 -46.16 -4.52 -26.00
C MET A 1 -44.66 -4.58 -25.84
N ASP A 2 -43.97 -3.46 -25.98
CA ASP A 2 -42.51 -3.44 -25.91
C ASP A 2 -42.05 -3.46 -24.45
N TYR A 3 -41.26 -4.47 -24.11
CA TYR A 3 -40.70 -4.70 -22.77
C TYR A 3 -39.95 -3.45 -22.24
N HIS A 4 -39.22 -2.78 -23.12
CA HIS A 4 -38.45 -1.57 -22.80
C HIS A 4 -39.32 -0.34 -22.52
N SER A 5 -40.59 -0.34 -22.92
CA SER A 5 -41.55 0.73 -22.56
C SER A 5 -42.08 0.59 -21.14
N ILE A 6 -42.04 -0.63 -20.57
CA ILE A 6 -42.51 -0.92 -19.21
C ILE A 6 -41.35 -0.88 -18.22
N HIS A 7 -40.19 -1.42 -18.60
CA HIS A 7 -39.05 -1.62 -17.69
C HIS A 7 -37.89 -0.63 -17.91
N GLY A 8 -37.92 0.18 -18.98
CA GLY A 8 -36.80 1.04 -19.35
C GLY A 8 -35.58 0.24 -19.85
N TYR A 9 -34.51 0.97 -20.17
CA TYR A 9 -33.22 0.35 -20.50
C TYR A 9 -32.39 0.15 -19.22
N ASP A 10 -31.82 -1.04 -19.05
CA ASP A 10 -30.79 -1.30 -18.04
C ASP A 10 -29.55 -0.47 -18.35
N ARG A 11 -29.49 0.73 -17.78
CA ARG A 11 -28.29 1.55 -17.80
C ARG A 11 -27.36 1.07 -16.71
N ALA A 12 -26.34 0.32 -17.10
CA ALA A 12 -25.26 -0.03 -16.21
C ALA A 12 -24.68 1.25 -15.60
N SER A 13 -24.61 1.31 -14.26
CA SER A 13 -24.17 2.48 -13.50
C SER A 13 -22.71 2.89 -13.73
N PHE A 14 -21.98 2.16 -14.59
CA PHE A 14 -20.59 2.44 -14.94
C PHE A 14 -20.42 3.62 -15.90
N TYR A 15 -21.48 4.05 -16.60
CA TYR A 15 -21.44 5.14 -17.60
C TYR A 15 -22.09 6.44 -17.13
N ALA A 16 -22.42 6.57 -15.85
CA ALA A 16 -23.04 7.78 -15.32
C ALA A 16 -21.99 8.91 -15.14
N PRO A 17 -22.10 10.05 -15.84
CA PRO A 17 -21.21 11.19 -15.62
C PRO A 17 -21.40 11.71 -14.18
N GLY A 18 -20.32 11.78 -13.40
CA GLY A 18 -20.32 12.27 -12.02
C GLY A 18 -20.06 11.24 -10.92
N THR A 19 -19.86 9.95 -11.25
CA THR A 19 -19.44 8.97 -10.24
C THR A 19 -17.95 9.07 -9.98
N HIS A 20 -17.57 9.51 -8.77
CA HIS A 20 -16.19 9.48 -8.25
C HIS A 20 -15.79 8.02 -7.94
N ARG A 21 -15.61 7.21 -8.98
CA ARG A 21 -15.04 5.88 -8.82
C ARG A 21 -13.53 6.01 -8.78
N LEU A 22 -12.93 5.38 -7.78
CA LEU A 22 -11.49 5.17 -7.76
C LEU A 22 -11.10 4.39 -9.02
N PRO A 23 -9.98 4.73 -9.68
CA PRO A 23 -9.53 4.01 -10.86
C PRO A 23 -9.38 2.52 -10.54
N THR A 24 -9.97 1.67 -11.36
CA THR A 24 -9.85 0.21 -11.22
C THR A 24 -8.45 -0.19 -11.65
N VAL A 25 -7.62 -0.64 -10.72
CA VAL A 25 -6.30 -1.21 -11.01
C VAL A 25 -6.42 -2.73 -11.04
N SER A 26 -5.78 -3.38 -12.02
CA SER A 26 -5.74 -4.85 -12.06
C SER A 26 -4.95 -5.38 -10.87
N ALA A 27 -5.47 -6.41 -10.19
CA ALA A 27 -4.78 -7.04 -9.07
C ALA A 27 -3.42 -7.64 -9.48
N SER A 28 -3.30 -8.17 -10.70
CA SER A 28 -2.03 -8.70 -11.21
C SER A 28 -1.00 -7.60 -11.42
N GLN A 29 -1.42 -6.46 -11.97
CA GLN A 29 -0.54 -5.31 -12.17
C GLN A 29 -0.09 -4.73 -10.84
N ALA A 30 -0.99 -4.61 -9.86
CA ALA A 30 -0.64 -4.15 -8.52
C ALA A 30 0.35 -5.10 -7.81
N LEU A 31 0.29 -6.41 -8.09
CA LEU A 31 1.24 -7.39 -7.58
C LEU A 31 2.60 -7.28 -8.28
N ASP A 32 2.63 -7.14 -9.61
CA ASP A 32 3.88 -6.94 -10.35
C ASP A 32 4.58 -5.65 -9.92
N GLU A 33 3.84 -4.56 -9.70
CA GLU A 33 4.37 -3.29 -9.17
C GLU A 33 4.91 -3.46 -7.74
N LEU A 34 4.30 -4.32 -6.93
CA LEU A 34 4.75 -4.59 -5.56
C LEU A 34 6.10 -5.32 -5.50
N ASP A 35 6.34 -6.27 -6.41
CA ASP A 35 7.57 -7.07 -6.45
C ASP A 35 8.76 -6.33 -7.06
N ASN A 36 8.53 -5.37 -7.96
CA ASN A 36 9.59 -4.68 -8.69
C ASN A 36 10.20 -3.48 -7.94
N ASP A 37 9.61 -3.03 -6.82
CA ASP A 37 10.01 -1.77 -6.20
C ASP A 37 10.98 -1.95 -5.02
N ALA A 38 12.21 -2.36 -5.33
CA ALA A 38 13.32 -2.46 -4.37
C ALA A 38 13.75 -1.11 -3.76
N SER A 39 13.17 0.02 -4.22
CA SER A 39 13.55 1.40 -3.84
C SER A 39 12.63 2.05 -2.79
N THR A 40 11.71 1.30 -2.19
CA THR A 40 10.53 1.84 -1.47
C THR A 40 10.63 2.00 0.04
N HIS A 41 11.75 1.72 0.69
CA HIS A 41 11.79 1.69 2.14
C HIS A 41 12.10 3.08 2.75
N VAL A 42 11.36 3.46 3.79
CA VAL A 42 11.65 4.62 4.65
C VAL A 42 12.36 4.14 5.89
N SER A 43 13.59 4.62 6.12
CA SER A 43 14.35 4.30 7.34
C SER A 43 13.61 4.81 8.57
N THR A 44 13.58 3.98 9.61
CA THR A 44 13.05 4.32 10.94
C THR A 44 14.03 5.13 11.78
N GLY A 45 15.29 5.27 11.32
CA GLY A 45 16.40 5.83 12.08
C GLY A 45 16.88 4.92 13.22
N ILE A 46 16.45 3.65 13.24
CA ILE A 46 16.89 2.61 14.17
C ILE A 46 17.37 1.43 13.34
N GLU A 47 18.69 1.23 13.27
CA GLU A 47 19.31 0.26 12.36
C GLU A 47 18.81 -1.17 12.56
N ASP A 48 18.62 -1.59 13.82
CA ASP A 48 18.12 -2.93 14.15
C ASP A 48 16.67 -3.13 13.70
N LEU A 49 15.84 -2.07 13.80
CA LEU A 49 14.46 -2.10 13.34
C LEU A 49 14.41 -2.13 11.81
N ASP A 50 15.20 -1.29 11.15
CA ASP A 50 15.28 -1.26 9.68
C ASP A 50 15.70 -2.63 9.13
N ARG A 51 16.67 -3.28 9.76
CA ARG A 51 17.10 -4.63 9.39
C ARG A 51 16.02 -5.68 9.64
N SER A 52 15.28 -5.56 10.75
CA SER A 52 14.16 -6.47 11.06
C SER A 52 12.98 -6.33 10.11
N LEU A 53 12.87 -5.20 9.40
CA LEU A 53 11.80 -4.93 8.44
C LEU A 53 12.17 -5.33 6.99
N ILE A 54 13.36 -5.90 6.76
CA ILE A 54 13.71 -6.45 5.45
C ILE A 54 12.75 -7.60 5.14
N SER A 55 11.96 -7.49 4.07
CA SER A 55 11.05 -8.54 3.66
C SER A 55 11.84 -9.81 3.28
N ASN A 56 11.37 -10.98 3.70
CA ASN A 56 11.99 -12.27 3.35
C ASN A 56 11.84 -12.64 1.86
N ILE A 57 11.23 -11.79 1.03
CA ILE A 57 10.80 -12.12 -0.34
C ILE A 57 11.99 -12.02 -1.32
N THR A 58 12.99 -11.16 -1.04
CA THR A 58 14.17 -10.99 -1.90
C THR A 58 15.38 -11.75 -1.36
N ALA A 59 15.28 -13.08 -1.22
CA ALA A 59 16.36 -13.92 -0.71
C ALA A 59 17.57 -14.05 -1.66
N ASP A 60 17.45 -13.65 -2.92
CA ASP A 60 18.49 -13.86 -3.95
C ASP A 60 19.29 -12.61 -4.32
N SER A 61 18.99 -11.45 -3.72
CA SER A 61 19.74 -10.22 -3.97
C SER A 61 20.73 -9.97 -2.84
N GLN A 62 21.93 -10.51 -3.00
CA GLN A 62 23.05 -10.37 -2.07
C GLN A 62 23.64 -8.95 -2.06
N ASP A 63 22.80 -7.91 -2.10
CA ASP A 63 23.24 -6.52 -2.13
C ASP A 63 22.53 -5.71 -1.05
N THR A 64 23.24 -5.52 0.06
CA THR A 64 23.18 -4.34 0.95
C THR A 64 21.80 -3.68 1.15
N THR A 65 20.72 -4.45 1.29
CA THR A 65 19.36 -3.89 1.34
C THR A 65 19.16 -3.15 2.66
N LYS A 66 19.13 -1.81 2.61
CA LYS A 66 18.67 -0.99 3.72
C LYS A 66 17.17 -1.22 3.86
N GLY A 67 16.76 -1.95 4.90
CA GLY A 67 15.34 -2.14 5.20
C GLY A 67 14.71 -0.89 5.82
N GLY A 68 13.46 -1.02 6.26
CA GLY A 68 12.67 0.09 6.79
C GLY A 68 11.18 -0.13 6.53
N VAL A 69 10.38 0.92 6.71
CA VAL A 69 8.93 0.88 6.45
C VAL A 69 8.69 0.92 4.94
N GLN A 70 7.99 -0.08 4.39
CA GLN A 70 7.70 -0.17 2.97
C GLN A 70 6.65 0.88 2.53
N ARG A 71 7.00 1.71 1.55
CA ARG A 71 6.04 2.63 0.90
C ARG A 71 4.97 1.85 0.13
N GLY A 72 3.77 2.43 0.03
CA GLY A 72 2.64 1.78 -0.64
C GLY A 72 1.95 0.69 0.20
N GLN A 73 2.48 0.37 1.38
CA GLN A 73 1.86 -0.55 2.33
C GLN A 73 1.41 0.15 3.61
N VAL A 74 0.51 -0.52 4.34
CA VAL A 74 0.09 -0.10 5.68
C VAL A 74 0.91 -0.86 6.71
N THR A 75 1.65 -0.13 7.55
CA THR A 75 2.39 -0.70 8.69
C THR A 75 1.66 -0.37 9.98
N GLU A 76 1.35 -1.40 10.77
CA GLU A 76 0.69 -1.26 12.07
C GLU A 76 1.67 -1.44 13.22
N ILE A 77 1.61 -0.54 14.22
CA ILE A 77 2.49 -0.58 15.40
C ILE A 77 1.63 -0.77 16.65
N TRP A 78 1.86 -1.88 17.36
CA TRP A 78 1.09 -2.28 18.54
C TRP A 78 1.95 -2.29 19.83
N GLY A 79 1.33 -2.11 20.99
CA GLY A 79 2.03 -2.18 22.29
C GLY A 79 1.33 -1.41 23.43
N PRO A 80 1.77 -1.58 24.69
CA PRO A 80 1.17 -0.93 25.86
C PRO A 80 1.34 0.61 25.83
N PRO A 81 0.61 1.35 26.69
CA PRO A 81 0.84 2.78 26.88
C PRO A 81 2.32 3.06 27.24
N GLY A 82 2.91 4.09 26.64
CA GLY A 82 4.32 4.43 26.87
C GLY A 82 5.35 3.63 26.06
N ALA A 83 4.94 2.61 25.27
CA ALA A 83 5.87 1.82 24.44
C ALA A 83 6.53 2.57 23.26
N GLY A 84 6.30 3.88 23.12
CA GLY A 84 6.98 4.70 22.09
C GLY A 84 6.34 4.72 20.70
N LYS A 85 5.15 4.14 20.49
CA LYS A 85 4.44 4.10 19.19
C LYS A 85 4.33 5.47 18.51
N THR A 86 3.93 6.50 19.26
CA THR A 86 3.82 7.89 18.76
C THR A 86 5.18 8.51 18.47
N ALA A 87 6.19 8.24 19.30
CA ALA A 87 7.54 8.74 19.08
C ALA A 87 8.16 8.13 17.81
N LEU A 88 7.91 6.84 17.55
CA LEU A 88 8.30 6.18 16.31
C LEU A 88 7.60 6.82 15.09
N GLY A 89 6.29 7.07 15.18
CA GLY A 89 5.54 7.77 14.13
C GLY A 89 6.12 9.16 13.81
N ALA A 90 6.49 9.94 14.82
CA ALA A 90 7.12 11.25 14.62
C ALA A 90 8.48 11.15 13.90
N LYS A 91 9.30 10.13 14.22
CA LYS A 91 10.58 9.89 13.51
C LYS A 91 10.37 9.56 12.03
N LEU A 92 9.36 8.75 11.72
CA LEU A 92 9.04 8.38 10.34
C LEU A 92 8.63 9.60 9.50
N THR A 93 7.94 10.59 10.09
CA THR A 93 7.61 11.85 9.39
C THR A 93 8.84 12.69 9.04
N LEU A 94 9.90 12.64 9.86
CA LEU A 94 11.14 13.36 9.56
C LEU A 94 11.99 12.66 8.50
N ALA A 95 11.77 11.37 8.26
CA ALA A 95 12.54 10.54 7.34
C ALA A 95 11.92 10.42 5.93
N SER A 96 10.68 10.88 5.74
CA SER A 96 9.85 10.63 4.54
C SER A 96 10.00 11.66 3.42
#